data_AF-A0A328Y9Y5-F1
#
_entry.id   AF-A0A328Y9Y5-F1
#
_cell.length_a   1.000
_cell.length_b   1.000
_cell.length_c   1.000
_cell.angle_alpha   90.00
_cell.angle_beta   90.00
_cell.angle_gamma   90.00
#
_symmetry.space_group_name_H-M   'P 1'
#
loop_
_entity.id
_entity.type
_entity.pdbx_description
1 polymer ?
#
loop_
_entity_poly.entity_id
_entity_poly.type
_entity_poly.pdbx_seq_one_letter_code
_entity_poly.pdbx_strand_id
1 'polypeptide(L)' 'MKPIPLYSLVIFPTIEQLDLIKSFKKSLKDNIGWFGSANSDGHITIINLENDLILELYLNQIRDFCRTIIPKKS' A
#
# COMPACT_ATOMS: atom_id res chain seq x y z
N MET A 1 2.90 -15.86 18.12
CA MET A 1 3.53 -14.92 17.16
C MET A 1 2.57 -14.80 15.98
N LYS A 2 2.19 -13.61 15.54
CA LYS A 2 1.36 -13.48 14.32
C LYS A 2 2.23 -13.83 13.10
N PRO A 3 1.72 -14.58 12.11
CA PRO A 3 2.47 -14.87 10.91
C PRO A 3 2.85 -13.55 10.19
N ILE A 4 4.06 -13.49 9.66
CA ILE A 4 4.49 -12.37 8.82
C ILE A 4 3.77 -12.55 7.48
N PRO A 5 2.99 -11.57 7.01
CA PRO A 5 2.32 -11.69 5.73
C PRO A 5 3.36 -11.75 4.61
N LEU A 6 3.18 -12.71 3.71
CA LEU A 6 4.09 -12.90 2.57
C LEU A 6 3.77 -11.95 1.42
N TYR A 7 2.49 -11.59 1.28
CA TYR A 7 2.01 -10.66 0.28
C TYR A 7 1.03 -9.65 0.87
N SER A 8 0.90 -8.51 0.20
CA SER A 8 -0.11 -7.51 0.50
C SER A 8 -0.70 -6.99 -0.80
N LEU A 9 -2.03 -6.87 -0.86
CA LEU A 9 -2.69 -6.05 -1.88
C LEU A 9 -2.67 -4.62 -1.39
N VAL A 10 -2.14 -3.72 -2.23
CA VAL A 10 -1.96 -2.31 -1.88
C VAL A 10 -2.51 -1.42 -2.98
N ILE A 11 -2.96 -0.23 -2.60
CA ILE A 11 -3.24 0.88 -3.52
C ILE A 11 -2.10 1.88 -3.38
N PHE A 12 -1.47 2.17 -4.51
CA PHE A 12 -0.51 3.26 -4.60
C PHE A 12 -1.24 4.58 -4.88
N PRO A 13 -0.98 5.64 -4.09
CA PRO A 13 -1.42 6.99 -4.42
C PRO A 13 -0.83 7.46 -5.77
N THR A 14 -1.33 8.59 -6.28
CA THR A 14 -0.73 9.22 -7.46
C THR A 14 0.71 9.68 -7.16
N ILE A 15 1.51 9.93 -8.20
CA ILE A 15 2.87 10.46 -8.03
C ILE A 15 2.86 11.78 -7.24
N GLU A 16 1.92 12.67 -7.52
CA GLU A 16 1.76 13.94 -6.80
C GLU A 16 1.49 13.73 -5.31
N GLN A 17 0.63 12.76 -4.98
CA GLN A 17 0.33 12.40 -3.59
C GLN A 17 1.54 11.74 -2.91
N LEU A 18 2.28 10.90 -3.62
CA LEU A 18 3.50 10.28 -3.12
C LEU A 18 4.58 11.32 -2.80
N ASP A 19 4.76 12.32 -3.67
CA ASP A 19 5.73 13.40 -3.45
C ASP A 19 5.33 14.28 -2.26
N LEU A 20 4.03 14.57 -2.11
CA LEU A 20 3.52 15.27 -0.94
C LEU A 20 3.79 14.47 0.35
N ILE A 21 3.50 13.17 0.35
CA ILE A 21 3.78 12.29 1.49
C ILE A 21 5.28 12.27 1.81
N LYS A 22 6.15 12.16 0.80
CA LYS A 22 7.62 12.22 0.98
C LYS A 22 8.04 13.53 1.64
N SER A 23 7.46 14.66 1.26
CA SER A 23 7.75 15.96 1.88
C SER A 23 7.39 15.98 3.37
N PHE A 24 6.25 15.40 3.76
CA PHE A 24 5.82 15.31 5.15
C PHE A 24 6.70 14.38 5.97
N LYS A 25 7.06 13.22 5.40
CA LYS A 25 7.97 12.28 6.05
C LYS A 25 9.35 12.88 6.30
N LYS A 26 9.86 13.65 5.33
CA LYS A 26 11.11 14.40 5.47
C LYS A 26 11.01 15.46 6.57
N SER A 27 9.98 16.30 6.51
CA SER A 27 9.73 17.32 7.55
C SER A 27 9.63 16.69 8.95
N LEU A 28 8.92 15.57 9.09
CA LEU A 28 8.84 14.85 10.36
C LEU A 28 10.22 14.39 10.82
N LYS A 29 10.99 13.70 9.97
CA LYS A 29 12.36 13.26 10.29
C LYS A 29 13.24 14.42 10.72
N ASP A 30 13.19 15.54 10.01
CA ASP A 30 14.01 16.72 10.30
C ASP A 30 13.63 17.33 11.66
N ASN A 31 12.35 17.29 12.04
CA ASN A 31 11.85 17.84 13.31
C ASN A 31 12.13 16.94 14.53
N ILE A 32 11.98 15.61 14.40
CA ILE A 32 12.13 14.68 15.53
C ILE A 32 13.45 13.89 15.50
N GLY A 33 14.32 14.17 14.53
CA GLY A 33 15.63 13.53 14.31
C GLY A 33 15.56 12.13 13.69
N TRP A 34 14.41 11.46 13.76
CA TRP A 34 14.26 10.10 13.25
C TRP A 34 12.83 9.84 12.73
N PHE A 35 12.70 9.11 11.63
CA PHE A 35 11.43 8.55 11.20
C PHE A 35 11.73 7.33 10.31
N GLY A 36 11.43 6.12 10.81
CA GLY A 36 11.87 4.87 10.18
C GLY A 36 11.34 4.62 8.76
N SER A 37 10.23 5.27 8.40
CA SER A 37 9.59 5.17 7.08
C SER A 37 9.96 6.34 6.16
N ALA A 38 10.92 7.20 6.52
CA ALA A 38 11.25 8.42 5.76
C ALA A 38 11.62 8.16 4.30
N ASN A 39 12.23 7.01 4.02
CA ASN A 39 12.68 6.63 2.67
C ASN A 39 11.75 5.61 1.98
N SER A 40 10.64 5.20 2.62
CA SER A 40 9.73 4.23 2.02
C SER A 40 8.61 4.96 1.27
N ASP A 41 8.19 4.40 0.14
CA ASP A 41 6.99 4.89 -0.56
C ASP A 41 5.73 4.64 0.29
N GLY A 42 4.79 5.57 0.21
CA GLY A 42 3.49 5.44 0.87
C GLY A 42 2.56 4.54 0.06
N HIS A 43 1.80 3.69 0.74
CA HIS A 43 0.74 2.91 0.12
C HIS A 43 -0.37 2.64 1.15
N ILE A 44 -1.54 2.27 0.65
CA ILE A 44 -2.66 1.84 1.49
C ILE A 44 -2.79 0.33 1.35
N THR A 45 -2.52 -0.41 2.43
CA THR A 45 -2.74 -1.86 2.47
C THR A 45 -4.24 -2.14 2.59
N ILE A 46 -4.77 -2.95 1.67
CA ILE A 46 -6.17 -3.38 1.67
C ILE A 46 -6.32 -4.73 2.35
N ILE A 47 -5.46 -5.69 1.98
CA ILE A 47 -5.44 -7.04 2.56
C ILE A 47 -4.02 -7.56 2.61
N ASN A 48 -3.72 -8.29 3.69
CA ASN A 48 -2.49 -9.07 3.86
C ASN A 48 -2.79 -10.54 3.60
N LEU A 49 -1.90 -11.23 2.90
CA LEU A 49 -2.07 -12.61 2.47
C LEU A 49 -0.88 -13.42 3.00
N GLU A 50 -1.19 -14.54 3.66
CA GLU A 50 -0.22 -15.26 4.50
C GLU A 50 0.54 -16.35 3.75
N ASN A 51 0.04 -16.81 2.59
CA ASN A 51 0.63 -17.87 1.79
C ASN A 51 0.15 -17.83 0.33
N ASP A 52 0.82 -18.62 -0.52
CA ASP A 52 0.56 -18.71 -1.96
C ASP A 52 -0.84 -19.22 -2.30
N LEU A 53 -1.37 -20.17 -1.53
CA LEU A 53 -2.71 -20.72 -1.74
C LEU A 53 -3.77 -19.62 -1.58
N ILE A 54 -3.66 -18.81 -0.52
CA ILE A 54 -4.56 -17.68 -0.29
C ILE A 54 -4.38 -16.62 -1.38
N LEU A 55 -3.14 -16.33 -1.80
CA LEU A 55 -2.89 -15.41 -2.90
C LEU A 55 -3.62 -15.81 -4.19
N GLU A 56 -3.48 -17.07 -4.62
CA GLU A 56 -4.12 -17.56 -5.84
C GLU A 56 -5.65 -17.47 -5.78
N LEU A 57 -6.25 -17.80 -4.63
CA LEU A 57 -7.69 -17.70 -4.42
C LEU A 57 -8.22 -16.26 -4.61
N TYR A 58 -7.48 -15.27 -4.09
CA TYR A 58 -7.88 -13.87 -4.18
C TYR A 58 -7.51 -13.23 -5.53
N LEU A 59 -6.45 -13.67 -6.21
CA LEU A 59 -5.98 -13.06 -7.45
C LEU A 59 -7.06 -13.04 -8.54
N ASN A 60 -7.82 -14.12 -8.71
CA ASN A 60 -8.88 -14.17 -9.71
C ASN A 60 -10.03 -13.22 -9.37
N GLN A 61 -10.44 -13.19 -8.10
CA GLN A 61 -11.50 -12.28 -7.63
C GLN A 61 -11.09 -10.81 -7.79
N ILE A 62 -9.84 -10.47 -7.48
CA ILE A 62 -9.29 -9.11 -7.64
C ILE A 62 -9.28 -8.72 -9.12
N ARG A 63 -8.85 -9.63 -10.02
CA ARG A 63 -8.84 -9.36 -11.47
C ARG A 63 -10.24 -9.10 -12.00
N ASP A 64 -11.22 -9.89 -11.59
CA ASP A 64 -12.60 -9.72 -12.03
C ASP A 64 -13.24 -8.44 -11.47
N PHE A 65 -12.93 -8.10 -10.22
CA PHE A 65 -13.32 -6.82 -9.63
C PHE A 65 -12.73 -5.64 -10.41
N CYS A 66 -11.42 -5.64 -10.69
CA CYS A 66 -10.76 -4.55 -11.41
C CYS A 66 -11.24 -4.40 -12.87
N ARG A 67 -11.80 -5.45 -13.47
CA ARG A 67 -12.40 -5.38 -14.81
C ARG A 67 -13.81 -4.79 -14.83
N THR A 68 -14.54 -4.91 -13.72
CA THR A 68 -15.96 -4.56 -13.65
C THR A 68 -16.21 -3.22 -12.96
N ILE A 69 -15.26 -2.76 -12.14
CA ILE A 69 -15.39 -1.52 -11.39
C ILE A 69 -14.68 -0.37 -12.10
N ILE A 70 -15.43 0.71 -12.35
CA ILE A 70 -14.89 1.99 -12.82
C ILE A 70 -14.71 2.89 -11.58
N PRO A 71 -13.48 3.34 -11.26
CA PRO A 71 -13.27 4.28 -10.17
C PRO A 71 -14.09 5.55 -10.41
N LYS A 72 -14.96 5.90 -9.47
CA LYS A 72 -15.66 7.19 -9.52
C LYS A 72 -14.67 8.29 -9.15
N LYS A 73 -14.48 9.28 -10.04
CA LYS A 73 -13.87 10.55 -9.64
C LYS A 73 -14.80 11.20 -8.61
N SER A 74 -14.27 11.41 -7.41
CA SER A 74 -14.89 12.19 -6.34
C SER A 74 -14.50 13.66 -6.52
#